data_AF-A0A0N0BFR5-F1
#
_entry.id   AF-A0A0N0BFR5-F1
#
_cell.length_a   1.000
_cell.length_b   1.000
_cell.length_c   1.000
_cell.angle_alpha   90.00
_cell.angle_beta   90.00
_cell.angle_gamma   90.00
#
_symmetry.space_group_name_H-M   'P 1'
#
loop_
_entity.id
_entity.type
_entity.pdbx_description
1 polymer ?
#
loop_
_entity_poly.entity_id
_entity_poly.type
_entity_poly.pdbx_seq_one_letter_code
_entity_poly.pdbx_strand_id
1 'polypeptide(L)'
;MLEHATYGRKIVAVCTFFVYSAFAFYYIAVPVSVGKVVAEGGNFSFTPLPFPASRLIADVYHSPSNEIIHSIQVLTGMVMHAVTSAACSIAAVFAVHACGQMQVLINWLGYLVDGRSDMSNTVEGRMATIVSQHDRILK
;
A
#
# COMPACT_ATOMS: atom_id res chain seq x y z
N MET A 1 10.49 1.43 20.21
CA MET A 1 10.48 2.25 18.97
C MET A 1 11.22 1.60 17.80
N LEU A 2 12.51 1.22 17.94
CA LEU A 2 13.28 0.62 16.84
C LEU A 2 12.71 -0.72 16.33
N GLU A 3 12.19 -1.54 17.25
CA GLU A 3 11.55 -2.82 16.94
C GLU A 3 10.28 -2.60 16.09
N HIS A 4 9.36 -1.74 16.54
CA HIS A 4 8.18 -1.34 15.77
C HIS A 4 8.53 -0.77 14.41
N ALA A 5 9.52 0.12 14.32
CA ALA A 5 9.98 0.64 13.03
C ALA A 5 10.47 -0.48 12.09
N THR A 6 11.17 -1.47 12.63
CA THR A 6 11.64 -2.64 11.85
C THR A 6 10.48 -3.53 11.42
N TYR A 7 9.50 -3.74 12.30
CA TYR A 7 8.28 -4.48 12.00
C TYR A 7 7.44 -3.80 10.91
N GLY A 8 7.25 -2.48 11.01
CA GLY A 8 6.58 -1.67 9.99
C GLY A 8 7.26 -1.77 8.62
N ARG A 9 8.60 -1.69 8.56
CA ARG A 9 9.35 -1.91 7.32
C ARG A 9 9.11 -3.29 6.70
N LYS A 10 8.99 -4.34 7.52
CA LYS A 10 8.67 -5.69 7.03
C LYS A 10 7.27 -5.76 6.42
N ILE A 11 6.26 -5.15 7.07
CA ILE A 11 4.90 -5.10 6.52
C ILE A 11 4.87 -4.33 5.19
N VAL A 12 5.55 -3.18 5.12
CA VAL A 12 5.67 -2.39 3.89
C VAL A 12 6.29 -3.22 2.77
N ALA A 13 7.38 -3.94 3.06
CA ALA A 13 8.06 -4.80 2.08
C ALA A 13 7.12 -5.91 1.56
N VAL A 14 6.40 -6.59 2.45
CA VAL A 14 5.43 -7.63 2.08
C VAL A 14 4.29 -7.05 1.24
N CYS A 15 3.71 -5.91 1.66
CA CYS A 15 2.64 -5.25 0.93
C CYS A 15 3.08 -4.85 -0.49
N THR A 16 4.23 -4.19 -0.60
CA THR A 16 4.82 -3.78 -1.88
C THR A 16 5.07 -5.00 -2.76
N PHE A 17 5.65 -6.06 -2.20
CA PHE A 17 5.91 -7.30 -2.93
C PHE A 17 4.64 -7.88 -3.53
N PHE A 18 3.56 -8.03 -2.76
CA PHE A 18 2.31 -8.59 -3.28
C PHE A 18 1.65 -7.70 -4.33
N VAL A 19 1.62 -6.38 -4.12
CA VAL A 19 1.03 -5.43 -5.08
C VAL A 19 1.78 -5.47 -6.41
N TYR A 20 3.11 -5.39 -6.39
CA TYR A 20 3.90 -5.44 -7.62
C TYR A 20 3.94 -6.83 -8.26
N SER A 21 3.84 -7.91 -7.47
CA SER A 21 3.70 -9.26 -8.01
C SER A 21 2.39 -9.42 -8.78
N ALA A 22 1.28 -8.86 -8.28
CA ALA A 22 0.01 -8.84 -8.99
C ALA A 22 0.13 -8.04 -10.30
N PHE A 23 0.78 -6.87 -10.28
CA PHE A 23 1.05 -6.10 -11.49
C PHE A 23 1.84 -6.92 -12.52
N ALA A 24 2.96 -7.51 -12.12
CA ALA A 24 3.79 -8.32 -13.00
C ALA A 24 3.01 -9.52 -13.59
N PHE A 25 2.17 -10.16 -12.78
CA PHE A 25 1.36 -11.28 -13.23
C PHE A 25 0.35 -10.86 -14.31
N TYR A 26 -0.48 -9.86 -14.03
CA TYR A 26 -1.57 -9.46 -14.92
C TYR A 26 -1.11 -8.69 -16.16
N TYR A 27 -0.05 -7.89 -16.06
CA TYR A 27 0.39 -7.01 -17.14
C TYR A 27 1.59 -7.53 -17.92
N ILE A 28 2.31 -8.54 -17.41
CA ILE A 28 3.48 -9.11 -18.09
C ILE A 28 3.27 -10.60 -18.35
N ALA A 29 3.10 -11.41 -17.29
CA ALA A 29 3.07 -12.86 -17.44
C ALA A 29 1.89 -13.34 -18.29
N VAL A 30 0.68 -12.83 -18.03
CA VAL A 30 -0.52 -13.20 -18.79
C VAL A 30 -0.41 -12.76 -20.27
N PRO A 31 -0.12 -11.49 -20.60
CA PRO A 31 0.04 -11.08 -22.00
C PRO A 31 1.14 -11.82 -22.77
N VAL A 32 2.28 -12.10 -22.12
CA VAL A 32 3.37 -12.88 -22.73
C VAL A 32 2.95 -14.32 -23.00
N SER A 33 2.15 -14.91 -22.11
CA SER A 33 1.68 -16.30 -22.26
C SER A 33 0.59 -16.45 -23.33
N VAL A 34 -0.32 -15.48 -23.43
CA VAL A 34 -1.44 -15.51 -24.39
C VAL A 34 -0.98 -15.08 -25.79
N GLY A 35 -0.07 -14.10 -25.89
CA GLY A 35 0.35 -13.54 -27.16
C GLY A 35 -0.78 -12.81 -27.90
N LYS A 36 -0.65 -12.66 -29.22
CA LYS A 36 -1.70 -12.06 -30.07
C LYS A 36 -2.79 -13.08 -30.37
N VAL A 37 -4.05 -12.65 -30.26
CA VAL A 37 -5.23 -13.45 -30.59
C VAL A 37 -5.65 -13.16 -32.02
N VAL A 38 -5.98 -14.20 -32.79
CA VAL A 38 -6.54 -14.07 -34.15
C VAL A 38 -8.06 -13.94 -34.05
N ALA A 39 -8.62 -12.93 -34.71
CA ALA A 39 -10.06 -12.70 -34.69
C ALA A 39 -10.84 -13.79 -35.45
N GLU A 40 -12.11 -14.00 -35.07
CA GLU A 40 -13.02 -14.90 -35.77
C GLU A 40 -13.20 -14.42 -37.22
N GLY A 41 -12.53 -15.12 -38.15
CA GLY A 41 -12.43 -14.72 -39.56
C GLY A 41 -11.00 -14.65 -40.10
N GLY A 42 -9.96 -14.77 -39.26
CA GLY A 42 -8.56 -14.95 -39.68
C GLY A 42 -7.88 -13.71 -40.31
N ASN A 43 -8.63 -12.64 -40.58
CA ASN A 43 -8.14 -11.51 -41.36
C ASN A 43 -7.26 -10.54 -40.56
N PHE A 44 -7.29 -10.59 -39.22
CA PHE A 44 -6.47 -9.73 -38.37
C PHE A 44 -6.18 -10.36 -37.00
N SER A 45 -5.13 -9.87 -36.33
CA SER A 45 -4.75 -10.27 -34.97
C SER A 45 -4.62 -9.05 -34.07
N PHE A 46 -4.98 -9.21 -32.80
CA PHE A 46 -4.93 -8.14 -31.80
C PHE A 46 -4.27 -8.64 -30.50
N THR A 47 -3.66 -7.71 -29.75
CA THR A 47 -3.13 -8.01 -28.43
C THR A 47 -4.26 -7.92 -27.41
N PRO A 48 -4.54 -8.98 -26.64
CA PRO A 48 -5.59 -8.94 -25.63
C PRO A 48 -5.27 -7.87 -24.58
N LEU A 49 -6.29 -7.11 -24.20
CA LEU A 49 -6.18 -6.07 -23.19
C LEU A 49 -6.26 -6.67 -21.79
N PRO A 50 -5.46 -6.19 -20.82
CA PRO A 50 -5.59 -6.57 -19.41
C PRO A 50 -7.01 -6.35 -18.88
N PHE A 51 -7.69 -5.30 -19.34
CA PHE A 51 -9.08 -5.00 -19.01
C PHE A 51 -9.93 -4.76 -20.25
N PRO A 52 -11.21 -5.18 -20.26
CA PRO A 52 -12.09 -4.97 -21.39
C PRO A 52 -12.31 -3.47 -21.64
N ALA A 53 -12.17 -3.05 -22.89
CA ALA A 53 -12.47 -1.69 -23.33
C ALA A 53 -13.76 -1.66 -24.15
N SER A 54 -14.59 -0.66 -23.90
CA SER A 54 -15.84 -0.49 -24.66
C SER A 54 -15.56 -0.03 -26.09
N ARG A 55 -16.22 -0.66 -27.07
CA ARG A 55 -16.16 -0.25 -28.49
C ARG A 55 -16.69 1.17 -28.73
N LEU A 56 -17.48 1.72 -27.80
CA LEU A 56 -17.93 3.12 -27.84
C LEU A 56 -16.77 4.11 -27.67
N ILE A 57 -15.68 3.70 -27.00
CA ILE A 57 -14.53 4.56 -26.70
C ILE A 57 -13.45 4.40 -27.77
N ALA A 58 -13.11 3.16 -28.11
CA ALA A 58 -12.13 2.83 -29.14
C ALA A 58 -12.38 1.43 -29.70
N ASP A 59 -12.14 1.25 -31.01
CA ASP A 59 -12.13 -0.08 -31.61
C ASP A 59 -10.81 -0.79 -31.35
N VAL A 60 -10.78 -1.58 -30.27
CA VAL A 60 -9.57 -2.30 -29.81
C VAL A 60 -9.28 -3.55 -30.63
N TYR A 61 -10.07 -3.88 -31.64
CA TYR A 61 -9.82 -5.04 -32.50
C TYR A 61 -8.89 -4.70 -33.66
N HIS A 62 -8.71 -3.42 -33.98
CA HIS A 62 -7.89 -2.95 -35.10
C HIS A 62 -6.67 -2.14 -34.64
N SER A 63 -5.57 -2.26 -35.37
CA SER A 63 -4.39 -1.40 -35.20
C SER A 63 -4.64 -0.03 -35.86
N PRO A 64 -4.20 1.10 -35.27
CA PRO A 64 -3.33 1.23 -34.08
C PRO A 64 -4.07 1.34 -32.74
N SER A 65 -5.41 1.41 -32.74
CA SER A 65 -6.21 1.66 -31.55
C SER A 65 -5.97 0.63 -30.43
N ASN A 66 -5.80 -0.64 -30.77
CA ASN A 66 -5.48 -1.68 -29.79
C ASN A 66 -4.18 -1.39 -29.00
N GLU A 67 -3.11 -1.01 -29.70
CA GLU A 67 -1.79 -0.79 -29.10
C GLU A 67 -1.78 0.45 -28.21
N ILE A 68 -2.50 1.50 -28.63
CA ILE A 68 -2.67 2.73 -27.86
C ILE A 68 -3.42 2.44 -26.55
N ILE A 69 -4.57 1.76 -26.62
CA ILE A 69 -5.37 1.45 -25.44
C ILE A 69 -4.63 0.49 -24.49
N HIS A 70 -3.93 -0.51 -25.04
CA HIS A 70 -3.08 -1.39 -24.25
C HIS A 70 -2.02 -0.59 -23.47
N SER A 71 -1.31 0.30 -24.16
CA SER A 71 -0.27 1.15 -23.54
C SER A 71 -0.84 2.04 -22.44
N ILE A 72 -2.02 2.65 -22.67
CA ILE A 72 -2.72 3.44 -21.67
C ILE A 72 -3.08 2.58 -20.45
N GLN A 73 -3.65 1.38 -20.65
CA GLN A 73 -4.02 0.49 -19.54
C GLN A 73 -2.80 0.04 -18.72
N VAL A 74 -1.65 -0.22 -19.37
CA VAL A 74 -0.39 -0.56 -18.69
C VAL A 74 0.09 0.63 -17.84
N LEU A 75 0.11 1.84 -18.41
CA LEU A 75 0.53 3.05 -17.70
C LEU A 75 -0.39 3.36 -16.51
N THR A 76 -1.71 3.34 -16.73
CA THR A 76 -2.70 3.50 -15.66
C THR A 76 -2.54 2.41 -14.61
N GLY A 77 -2.32 1.15 -15.03
CA GLY A 77 -2.03 0.04 -14.14
C GLY A 77 -0.84 0.30 -13.22
N MET A 78 0.28 0.77 -13.79
CA MET A 78 1.47 1.12 -13.01
C MET A 78 1.17 2.19 -11.96
N VAL A 79 0.49 3.27 -12.37
CA VAL A 79 0.12 4.37 -11.47
C VAL A 79 -0.78 3.87 -10.34
N MET A 80 -1.82 3.10 -10.67
CA MET A 80 -2.76 2.58 -9.68
C MET A 80 -2.06 1.66 -8.67
N HIS A 81 -1.20 0.75 -9.12
CA HIS A 81 -0.46 -0.14 -8.21
C HIS A 81 0.53 0.65 -7.34
N ALA A 82 1.18 1.68 -7.87
CA ALA A 82 2.04 2.56 -7.07
C ALA A 82 1.23 3.29 -5.98
N VAL A 83 0.08 3.86 -6.32
CA VAL A 83 -0.81 4.53 -5.37
C VAL A 83 -1.31 3.56 -4.31
N THR A 84 -1.75 2.36 -4.70
CA THR A 84 -2.18 1.32 -3.75
C THR A 84 -1.04 0.92 -2.81
N SER A 85 0.15 0.63 -3.35
CA SER A 85 1.32 0.27 -2.55
C SER A 85 1.67 1.38 -1.55
N ALA A 86 1.64 2.64 -1.98
CA ALA A 86 1.90 3.79 -1.12
C ALA A 86 0.85 3.94 -0.02
N ALA A 87 -0.44 3.88 -0.35
CA ALA A 87 -1.54 4.00 0.60
C ALA A 87 -1.48 2.91 1.67
N CYS A 88 -1.31 1.65 1.26
CA CYS A 88 -1.21 0.52 2.17
C CYS A 88 0.04 0.61 3.07
N SER A 89 1.17 1.06 2.51
CA SER A 89 2.41 1.24 3.26
C SER A 89 2.29 2.35 4.32
N ILE A 90 1.68 3.48 3.96
CA ILE A 90 1.43 4.59 4.88
C ILE A 90 0.49 4.14 6.00
N ALA A 91 -0.60 3.43 5.68
CA ALA A 91 -1.52 2.89 6.68
C ALA A 91 -0.81 1.94 7.66
N ALA A 92 0.03 1.02 7.15
CA ALA A 92 0.82 0.11 7.97
C ALA A 92 1.80 0.86 8.89
N VAL A 93 2.51 1.86 8.37
CA VAL A 93 3.44 2.67 9.15
C VAL A 93 2.72 3.45 10.24
N PHE A 94 1.57 4.06 9.93
CA PHE A 94 0.76 4.77 10.95
C PHE A 94 0.26 3.83 12.03
N ALA A 95 -0.27 2.67 11.67
CA ALA A 95 -0.74 1.68 12.63
C ALA A 95 0.40 1.24 13.57
N VAL A 96 1.56 0.89 13.00
CA VAL A 96 2.72 0.46 13.78
C VAL A 96 3.31 1.61 14.61
N HIS A 97 3.28 2.84 14.11
CA HIS A 97 3.68 4.02 14.88
C HIS A 97 2.77 4.22 16.09
N ALA A 98 1.45 4.18 15.90
CA ALA A 98 0.46 4.29 16.97
C ALA A 98 0.62 3.18 18.00
N CYS A 99 0.85 1.92 17.58
CA CYS A 99 1.17 0.82 18.47
C CYS A 99 2.44 1.08 19.29
N GLY A 100 3.48 1.63 18.66
CA GLY A 100 4.71 2.01 19.34
C GLY A 100 4.51 3.12 20.38
N GLN A 101 3.73 4.15 20.06
CA GLN A 101 3.38 5.22 21.00
C GLN A 101 2.55 4.69 22.17
N MET A 102 1.59 3.81 21.90
CA MET A 102 0.80 3.16 22.95
C MET A 102 1.66 2.31 23.88
N GLN A 103 2.65 1.59 23.36
CA GLN A 103 3.57 0.81 24.20
C GLN A 103 4.40 1.71 25.13
N VAL A 104 4.83 2.89 24.65
CA VAL A 104 5.51 3.88 25.51
C VAL A 104 4.59 4.36 26.63
N LEU A 105 3.32 4.64 26.32
CA LEU A 105 2.32 5.05 27.31
C LEU A 105 2.06 3.97 28.36
N ILE A 106 1.94 2.70 27.96
CA ILE A 106 1.80 1.55 28.86
C ILE A 106 3.02 1.45 29.79
N ASN A 107 4.23 1.64 29.25
CA ASN A 107 5.44 1.64 30.06
C ASN A 107 5.44 2.78 31.10
N TRP A 108 5.00 3.99 30.73
CA TRP A 108 4.87 5.11 31.66
C TRP A 108 3.85 4.84 32.77
N LEU A 109 2.72 4.22 32.44
CA LEU A 109 1.72 3.80 33.42
C LEU A 109 2.29 2.81 34.45
N GLY A 110 3.17 1.90 34.02
CA GLY A 110 3.87 0.97 34.91
C GLY A 110 4.70 1.66 36.00
N TYR A 111 5.24 2.85 35.72
CA TYR A 111 6.02 3.66 36.68
C TYR A 111 5.21 4.79 37.33
N LEU A 112 3.88 4.77 37.22
CA LEU A 112 3.02 5.83 37.76
C LEU A 112 3.07 5.92 39.29
N VAL A 113 3.25 4.79 39.99
CA VAL A 113 3.35 4.76 41.46
C VAL A 113 4.81 4.81 41.90
N ASP A 114 5.60 3.81 41.48
CA ASP A 114 6.99 3.61 41.94
C ASP A 114 7.98 4.67 41.46
N GLY A 115 7.66 5.35 40.36
CA GLY A 115 8.46 6.45 39.84
C GLY A 115 9.58 5.99 38.94
N ARG A 116 10.07 6.94 38.16
CA ARG A 116 11.19 6.77 37.26
C ARG A 116 11.97 8.07 37.24
N SER A 117 13.30 7.97 37.23
CA SER A 117 14.20 9.13 37.35
C SER A 117 14.07 10.14 36.22
N ASP A 118 13.50 9.76 35.08
CA ASP A 118 13.26 10.61 33.91
C ASP A 118 11.84 11.21 33.86
N MET A 119 11.04 11.05 34.93
CA MET A 119 9.69 11.60 35.04
C MET A 119 9.53 12.54 36.24
N SER A 120 8.35 13.14 36.39
CA SER A 120 8.03 13.96 37.57
C SER A 120 8.19 13.16 38.88
N ASN A 121 8.72 13.81 39.91
CA ASN A 121 8.83 13.24 41.26
C ASN A 121 7.47 13.05 41.94
N THR A 122 6.44 13.80 41.51
CA THR A 122 5.07 13.69 42.04
C THR A 122 4.21 12.74 41.21
N VAL A 123 3.24 12.09 41.85
CA VAL A 123 2.28 11.22 41.15
C VAL A 123 1.39 12.06 40.22
N GLU A 124 0.92 13.23 40.68
CA GLU A 124 0.07 14.12 39.88
C GLU A 124 0.79 14.61 38.63
N GLY A 125 2.07 14.95 38.73
CA GLY A 125 2.87 15.38 37.59
C GLY A 125 3.05 14.27 36.56
N ARG A 126 3.32 13.03 37.00
CA ARG A 126 3.42 11.85 36.11
C ARG A 126 2.10 11.58 35.41
N MET A 127 0.99 11.62 36.15
CA MET A 127 -0.35 11.44 35.61
C MET A 127 -0.68 12.50 34.56
N ALA A 128 -0.38 13.77 34.82
CA ALA A 128 -0.59 14.86 33.86
C ALA A 128 0.20 14.64 32.56
N THR A 129 1.46 14.21 32.64
CA THR A 129 2.28 13.90 31.46
C THR A 129 1.70 12.74 30.64
N ILE A 130 1.25 11.67 31.31
CA ILE A 130 0.64 10.50 30.64
C ILE A 130 -0.65 10.90 29.93
N VAL A 131 -1.55 11.64 30.60
CA VAL A 131 -2.82 12.09 30.01
C VAL A 131 -2.58 13.02 28.82
N SER A 132 -1.64 13.97 28.94
CA SER A 132 -1.27 14.86 27.84
C SER A 132 -0.71 14.09 26.63
N GLN A 133 0.13 13.08 26.88
CA GLN A 133 0.66 12.24 25.81
C GLN A 133 -0.43 11.39 25.15
N HIS A 134 -1.36 10.84 25.93
CA HIS A 134 -2.50 10.08 25.41
C HIS A 134 -3.40 10.93 24.51
N ASP A 135 -3.74 12.15 24.94
CA ASP A 135 -4.49 13.13 24.13
C ASP A 135 -3.76 13.46 22.81
N ARG A 136 -2.43 13.58 22.86
CA ARG A 136 -1.61 13.83 21.66
C ARG A 136 -1.56 12.65 20.68
N ILE A 137 -1.72 11.41 21.16
CA ILE A 137 -1.75 10.22 20.30
C ILE A 137 -3.13 10.06 19.64
N LEU A 138 -4.20 10.51 20.32
CA LEU A 138 -5.57 10.44 19.81
C LEU A 138 -5.91 11.53 18.79
N LYS A 139 -5.25 12.69 18.87
CA LYS A 139 -5.38 13.79 17.91
C LYS A 139 -4.59 13.52 16.62
#